data_AF-A0A0V0H2S1-F1
#
_entry.id   AF-A0A0V0H2S1-F1
#
_cell.length_a   1.000
_cell.length_b   1.000
_cell.length_c   1.000
_cell.angle_alpha   90.00
_cell.angle_beta   90.00
_cell.angle_gamma   90.00
#
_symmetry.space_group_name_H-M   'P 1'
#
loop_
_entity.id
_entity.type
_entity.pdbx_description
1 polymer ?
#
loop_
_entity_poly.entity_id
_entity_poly.type
_entity_poly.pdbx_seq_one_letter_code
_entity_poly.pdbx_strand_id
1 'polypeptide(L)'
;MMRQFANGVTGVAGFGRESPVSIPNQLALDSRFTKKFGICLSSSTQSRGVIFIGSGPYYVYNPKKIDISNDILYTKLIANTRGGFVTSEEYYIQVSSIRIAGQDVPLNKTLLSINKKNGVAGTRISTA
;
A
#
# COMPACT_ATOMS: atom_id res chain seq x y z
N MET A 1 16.38 11.20 8.79
CA MET A 1 17.72 10.60 8.56
C MET A 1 17.52 9.12 8.31
N MET A 2 17.64 8.64 7.07
CA MET A 2 17.55 7.20 6.79
C MET A 2 18.76 6.52 7.41
N ARG A 3 18.52 5.72 8.45
CA ARG A 3 19.55 4.94 9.12
C ARG A 3 19.78 3.68 8.28
N GLN A 4 20.83 3.73 7.46
CA GLN A 4 21.43 2.66 6.63
C GLN A 4 20.46 1.86 5.74
N PHE A 5 20.71 1.89 4.43
CA PHE A 5 20.06 0.97 3.50
C PHE A 5 20.54 -0.47 3.71
N ALA A 6 19.74 -1.44 3.28
CA ALA A 6 20.19 -2.83 3.18
C ALA A 6 21.47 -2.92 2.32
N ASN A 7 22.33 -3.90 2.61
CA ASN A 7 23.60 -4.04 1.90
C ASN A 7 23.38 -4.12 0.37
N GLY A 8 24.11 -3.29 -0.38
CA GLY A 8 24.00 -3.20 -1.84
C GLY A 8 22.83 -2.35 -2.38
N VAL A 9 21.96 -1.80 -1.52
CA VAL A 9 20.88 -0.91 -1.95
C VAL A 9 21.39 0.53 -2.09
N THR A 10 21.12 1.15 -3.23
CA THR A 10 21.58 2.51 -3.58
C THR A 10 20.48 3.58 -3.52
N GLY A 11 19.23 3.21 -3.25
CA GLY A 11 18.11 4.14 -3.22
C GLY A 11 16.77 3.49 -2.86
N VAL A 12 15.69 4.26 -3.06
CA VAL A 12 14.32 3.86 -2.71
C VAL A 12 13.41 3.96 -3.93
N ALA A 13 12.67 2.89 -4.21
CA ALA A 13 11.60 2.88 -5.20
C ALA A 13 10.31 3.43 -4.57
N GLY A 14 9.92 4.65 -4.93
CA GLY A 14 8.75 5.33 -4.38
C GLY A 14 7.44 4.91 -5.06
N PHE A 15 6.48 4.44 -4.26
CA PHE A 15 5.14 4.07 -4.71
C PHE A 15 4.04 4.97 -4.15
N GLY A 16 4.37 6.19 -3.70
CA GLY A 16 3.41 7.12 -3.10
C GLY A 16 2.21 7.45 -3.99
N ARG A 17 1.02 7.57 -3.39
CA ARG A 17 -0.27 7.72 -4.10
C ARG A 17 -0.38 9.05 -4.84
N GLU A 18 -0.08 10.13 -4.14
CA GLU A 18 -0.27 11.51 -4.63
C GLU A 18 1.01 12.12 -5.21
N SER A 19 2.15 11.43 -5.11
CA SER A 19 3.43 11.93 -5.61
C SER A 19 3.51 11.83 -7.14
N PRO A 20 3.64 12.93 -7.91
CA PRO A 20 3.71 12.87 -9.39
C PRO A 20 4.89 12.04 -9.90
N VAL A 21 5.94 11.90 -9.08
CA VAL A 21 7.17 11.19 -9.42
C VAL A 21 7.21 9.76 -8.89
N SER A 22 6.13 9.22 -8.34
CA SER A 22 6.09 7.80 -7.95
C SER A 22 6.08 6.88 -9.18
N ILE A 23 6.58 5.66 -9.02
CA ILE A 23 6.68 4.68 -10.12
C ILE A 23 5.31 4.44 -10.79
N PRO A 24 4.21 4.18 -10.05
CA PRO A 24 2.89 4.00 -10.67
C PRO A 24 2.42 5.24 -11.43
N ASN A 25 2.73 6.45 -10.95
CA ASN A 25 2.27 7.69 -11.56
C ASN A 25 3.06 8.04 -12.82
N GLN A 26 4.37 7.84 -12.81
CA GLN A 26 5.21 8.04 -14.00
C GLN A 26 4.91 7.02 -15.10
N LEU A 27 4.72 5.74 -14.75
CA LEU A 27 4.42 4.70 -15.74
C LEU A 27 3.02 4.86 -16.34
N ALA A 28 2.04 5.36 -15.57
CA ALA A 28 0.69 5.63 -16.06
C ALA A 28 0.59 6.82 -17.04
N LEU A 29 1.69 7.53 -17.32
CA LEU A 29 1.76 8.49 -18.44
C LEU A 29 1.69 7.77 -19.80
N ASP A 30 2.09 6.50 -19.84
CA ASP A 30 1.88 5.61 -20.97
C ASP A 30 0.53 4.89 -20.82
N SER A 31 -0.32 5.00 -21.83
CA SER A 31 -1.69 4.47 -21.83
C SER A 31 -1.78 2.95 -21.70
N ARG A 32 -0.67 2.22 -21.87
CA ARG A 32 -0.60 0.78 -21.60
C ARG A 32 -0.67 0.45 -20.11
N PHE A 33 -0.40 1.43 -19.23
CA PHE A 33 -0.44 1.28 -17.79
C PHE A 33 -1.59 2.08 -17.19
N THR A 34 -2.14 1.57 -16.10
CA THR A 34 -3.07 2.30 -15.25
C THR A 34 -2.36 2.72 -13.97
N LYS A 35 -2.79 3.83 -13.33
CA LYS A 35 -2.33 4.28 -12.00
C LYS A 35 -2.82 3.33 -10.89
N LYS A 36 -2.35 2.09 -10.94
CA LYS A 36 -2.67 0.96 -10.06
C LYS A 36 -1.43 0.08 -9.99
N PHE A 37 -1.21 -0.56 -8.86
CA PHE A 37 -0.20 -1.60 -8.72
C PHE A 37 -0.67 -2.64 -7.72
N GLY A 38 -0.08 -3.83 -7.77
CA GLY A 38 -0.26 -4.88 -6.79
C GLY A 38 1.10 -5.29 -6.23
N ILE A 39 1.15 -5.66 -4.95
CA ILE A 39 2.37 -6.15 -4.30
C ILE A 39 2.10 -7.53 -3.70
N CYS A 40 2.97 -8.48 -4.01
CA CYS A 40 3.06 -9.78 -3.35
C CYS A 40 4.46 -9.92 -2.75
N LEU A 41 4.60 -9.59 -1.47
CA LEU A 41 5.87 -9.70 -0.75
C LEU A 41 6.15 -11.16 -0.39
N SER A 42 7.38 -11.62 -0.61
CA SER A 42 7.83 -12.94 -0.17
C SER A 42 8.14 -12.90 1.32
N SER A 43 7.69 -13.92 2.07
CA SER A 43 8.11 -14.15 3.46
C SER A 43 9.49 -14.82 3.55
N SER A 44 10.02 -15.33 2.44
CA SER A 44 11.34 -15.94 2.36
C SER A 44 12.38 -14.94 1.84
N THR A 45 13.54 -14.91 2.47
CA THR A 45 14.72 -14.16 2.00
C THR A 45 15.40 -14.82 0.79
N GLN A 46 15.02 -16.04 0.43
CA GLN A 46 15.57 -16.82 -0.67
C GLN A 46 14.68 -16.82 -1.92
N SER A 47 13.41 -16.45 -1.77
CA SER A 47 12.43 -16.40 -2.85
C SER A 47 12.05 -14.96 -3.19
N ARG A 48 11.83 -14.66 -4.47
CA ARG A 48 11.41 -13.34 -4.91
C ARG A 48 9.88 -13.18 -4.77
N GLY A 49 9.47 -12.04 -4.24
CA GLY A 49 8.12 -11.53 -4.42
C GLY A 49 7.95 -10.87 -5.79
N VAL A 50 6.82 -10.20 -6.01
CA VAL A 50 6.53 -9.50 -7.25
C VAL A 50 5.72 -8.22 -6.99
N ILE A 51 6.02 -7.18 -7.78
CA ILE A 51 5.20 -5.98 -7.89
C ILE A 51 4.66 -5.93 -9.31
N PHE A 52 3.35 -5.79 -9.45
CA PHE A 52 2.65 -5.61 -10.71
C PHE A 52 2.32 -4.14 -10.90
N ILE A 53 2.59 -3.56 -12.08
CA ILE A 53 2.17 -2.20 -12.41
C ILE A 53 1.06 -2.27 -13.45
N GLY A 54 -0.01 -1.51 -13.22
CA GLY A 54 -1.17 -1.48 -14.08
C GLY A 54 -2.31 -2.35 -13.57
N SER A 55 -3.28 -2.54 -14.46
CA SER A 55 -4.37 -3.47 -14.25
C SER A 55 -3.89 -4.88 -14.63
N GLY A 56 -4.44 -5.90 -13.97
CA GLY A 56 -4.00 -7.29 -14.13
C GLY A 56 -4.05 -7.81 -15.58
N PRO A 57 -3.72 -9.09 -15.79
CA PRO A 57 -3.75 -10.17 -14.78
C PRO A 57 -2.57 -10.15 -13.79
N TYR A 58 -2.81 -10.63 -12.57
CA TYR A 58 -1.80 -10.77 -11.52
C TYR A 58 -1.35 -12.22 -11.40
N TYR A 59 -0.47 -12.62 -12.32
CA TYR A 59 0.07 -13.98 -12.31
C TYR A 59 1.08 -14.17 -11.18
N VAL A 60 0.77 -15.08 -10.26
CA VAL A 60 1.65 -15.53 -9.18
C VAL A 60 2.08 -16.99 -9.41
N TYR A 61 3.15 -17.38 -8.72
CA TYR A 61 3.84 -18.68 -8.83
C TYR A 61 4.53 -18.94 -10.17
N ASN A 62 5.76 -19.43 -10.11
CA ASN A 62 6.57 -19.79 -11.28
C ASN A 62 7.01 -21.26 -11.14
N PRO A 63 6.83 -22.12 -12.16
CA PRO A 63 6.35 -21.85 -13.53
C PRO A 63 4.83 -21.86 -13.71
N LYS A 64 4.09 -22.40 -12.73
CA LYS A 64 2.62 -22.53 -12.78
C LYS A 64 1.98 -21.16 -12.56
N LYS A 65 1.86 -20.36 -13.63
CA LYS A 65 1.22 -19.04 -13.61
C LYS A 65 -0.26 -19.17 -13.19
N ILE A 66 -0.60 -18.67 -12.01
CA ILE A 66 -1.98 -18.62 -11.51
C ILE A 66 -2.40 -17.15 -11.44
N ASP A 67 -3.48 -16.79 -12.13
CA ASP A 67 -4.05 -15.44 -12.04
C ASP A 67 -4.94 -15.32 -10.80
N ILE A 68 -4.56 -14.44 -9.86
CA ILE A 68 -5.32 -14.17 -8.64
C ILE A 68 -6.18 -12.90 -8.75
N SER A 69 -6.35 -12.33 -9.95
CA SER A 69 -7.08 -11.06 -10.12
C SER A 69 -8.51 -11.08 -9.59
N ASN A 70 -9.16 -12.25 -9.59
CA ASN A 70 -10.54 -12.44 -9.15
C ASN A 70 -10.67 -12.81 -7.66
N ASP A 71 -9.57 -13.10 -6.97
CA ASP A 71 -9.56 -13.51 -5.56
C ASP A 71 -9.37 -12.32 -4.59
N ILE A 72 -9.33 -11.10 -5.11
CA ILE A 72 -9.00 -9.90 -4.34
C ILE A 72 -10.25 -9.30 -3.70
N LEU A 73 -10.21 -9.13 -2.37
CA LEU A 73 -11.19 -8.35 -1.63
C LEU A 73 -10.78 -6.88 -1.60
N TYR A 74 -11.77 -5.98 -1.67
CA TYR A 74 -11.55 -4.55 -1.77
C TYR A 74 -12.05 -3.78 -0.55
N THR A 75 -11.31 -2.74 -0.19
CA THR A 75 -11.74 -1.69 0.72
C THR A 75 -11.37 -0.33 0.14
N LYS A 76 -12.00 0.73 0.61
CA LYS A 76 -11.73 2.09 0.14
C LYS A 76 -10.35 2.55 0.62
N LEU A 77 -9.54 3.06 -0.30
CA LEU A 77 -8.40 3.89 0.03
C LEU A 77 -8.88 5.27 0.46
N ILE A 78 -8.39 5.77 1.60
CA ILE A 78 -8.76 7.06 2.17
C ILE A 78 -7.59 8.05 2.01
N ALA A 79 -7.90 9.29 1.63
CA ALA A 79 -6.94 10.39 1.65
C ALA A 79 -6.80 10.96 3.07
N ASN A 80 -5.57 11.13 3.55
CA ASN A 80 -5.30 11.92 4.74
C ASN A 80 -4.90 13.34 4.32
N THR A 81 -5.84 14.28 4.36
CA THR A 81 -5.59 15.69 4.04
C THR A 81 -5.51 16.51 5.32
N ARG A 82 -4.30 16.93 5.68
CA ARG A 82 -4.04 17.77 6.85
C ARG A 82 -4.40 19.22 6.55
N GLY A 83 -5.28 19.79 7.36
CA GLY A 83 -5.70 21.19 7.24
C GLY A 83 -6.36 21.56 5.92
N GLY A 84 -6.80 20.59 5.11
CA GLY A 84 -7.44 20.83 3.81
C GLY A 84 -6.48 21.10 2.64
N PHE A 85 -5.18 21.27 2.87
CA PHE A 85 -4.21 21.69 1.84
C PHE A 85 -3.14 20.64 1.52
N VAL A 86 -2.72 19.85 2.52
CA VAL A 86 -1.61 18.91 2.35
C VAL A 86 -2.14 17.48 2.44
N THR A 87 -2.16 16.77 1.32
CA THR A 87 -2.56 15.37 1.27
C THR A 87 -1.34 14.47 1.42
N SER A 88 -1.42 13.49 2.32
CA SER A 88 -0.39 12.48 2.50
C SER A 88 -0.23 11.62 1.24
N GLU A 89 1.02 11.27 0.92
CA GLU A 89 1.36 10.35 -0.17
C GLU A 89 1.18 8.87 0.22
N GLU A 90 0.83 8.59 1.48
CA GLU A 90 0.70 7.25 2.06
C GLU A 90 -0.66 6.61 1.75
N TYR A 91 -0.74 5.29 1.90
CA TYR A 91 -1.96 4.52 1.70
C TYR A 91 -2.69 4.29 3.02
N TYR A 92 -3.89 4.84 3.17
CA TYR A 92 -4.76 4.61 4.33
C TYR A 92 -6.00 3.81 3.96
N ILE A 93 -6.48 3.01 4.90
CA ILE A 93 -7.73 2.23 4.80
C ILE A 93 -8.60 2.45 6.04
N GLN A 94 -9.91 2.17 5.90
CA GLN A 94 -10.83 2.28 7.02
C GLN A 94 -10.88 0.98 7.81
N VAL A 95 -10.19 0.95 8.95
CA VAL A 95 -10.33 -0.14 9.92
C VAL A 95 -11.37 0.26 10.98
N SER A 96 -12.35 -0.59 11.21
CA SER A 96 -13.43 -0.37 12.18
C SER A 96 -13.14 -1.02 13.55
N SER A 97 -12.48 -2.17 13.55
CA SER A 97 -12.14 -2.95 14.74
C SER A 97 -10.95 -3.86 14.46
N ILE A 98 -10.30 -4.32 15.52
CA ILE A 98 -9.28 -5.37 15.48
C ILE A 98 -9.79 -6.49 16.37
N ARG A 99 -9.75 -7.72 15.85
CA ARG A 99 -10.23 -8.92 16.56
C ARG A 99 -9.13 -9.96 16.63
N ILE A 100 -8.99 -10.60 17.80
CA ILE A 100 -8.06 -11.72 18.04
C ILE A 100 -8.90 -12.91 18.49
N ALA A 101 -8.78 -14.04 17.79
CA ALA A 101 -9.61 -15.23 18.03
C ALA A 101 -11.13 -14.92 18.09
N GLY A 102 -11.59 -14.00 17.25
CA GLY A 102 -12.99 -13.57 17.20
C GLY A 102 -13.41 -12.58 18.29
N GLN A 103 -12.54 -12.21 19.24
CA GLN A 103 -12.86 -11.24 20.29
C GLN A 103 -12.34 -9.84 19.95
N ASP A 104 -13.15 -8.81 20.22
CA ASP A 104 -12.76 -7.41 20.02
C ASP A 104 -11.60 -7.03 20.96
N VAL A 105 -10.55 -6.45 20.40
CA VAL A 105 -9.46 -5.86 21.19
C VAL A 105 -9.95 -4.54 21.81
N PRO A 106 -9.86 -4.34 23.14
CA PRO A 106 -10.32 -3.13 23.80
C PRO A 106 -9.35 -1.97 23.53
N LEU A 107 -9.61 -1.22 22.46
CA LEU A 107 -8.84 -0.05 22.05
C LEU A 107 -9.76 1.14 21.80
N ASN A 108 -9.21 2.35 21.89
CA ASN A 108 -9.94 3.56 21.53
C ASN A 108 -10.14 3.61 20.00
N LYS A 109 -11.33 3.19 19.52
CA LYS A 109 -11.64 3.07 18.07
C LYS A 109 -11.49 4.38 17.29
N THR A 110 -11.52 5.53 17.97
CA THR A 110 -11.27 6.83 17.31
C THR A 110 -9.86 6.95 16.73
N LEU A 111 -8.88 6.22 17.27
CA LEU A 111 -7.50 6.19 16.77
C LEU A 111 -7.35 5.43 15.43
N LEU A 112 -8.31 4.55 15.11
CA LEU A 112 -8.28 3.80 13.85
C LEU A 112 -8.67 4.65 12.63
N SER A 113 -9.32 5.80 12.87
CA SER A 113 -9.80 6.72 11.84
C SER A 113 -8.95 7.99 11.80
N ILE A 114 -8.79 8.56 10.61
CA ILE A 114 -8.07 9.83 10.42
C ILE A 114 -8.92 10.96 11.02
N ASN A 115 -8.32 11.76 11.90
CA ASN A 115 -8.93 13.00 12.36
C ASN A 115 -8.94 14.02 11.22
N LYS A 116 -10.13 14.35 10.72
CA LYS A 116 -10.32 15.25 9.58
C LYS A 116 -9.80 16.68 9.79
N LYS A 117 -9.60 17.13 11.04
CA LYS A 117 -9.12 18.49 11.34
C LYS A 117 -7.60 18.59 11.24
N ASN A 118 -6.88 17.66 11.83
CA ASN A 118 -5.42 17.74 11.98
C ASN A 118 -4.63 16.62 11.27
N GLY A 119 -5.32 15.64 10.67
CA GLY A 119 -4.71 14.50 9.96
C GLY A 119 -4.02 13.48 10.87
N VAL A 120 -4.23 13.58 12.19
CA VAL A 120 -3.63 12.66 13.18
C VAL A 120 -4.45 11.37 13.26
N ALA A 121 -3.76 10.27 13.62
CA ALA A 121 -4.30 8.92 13.71
C ALA A 121 -4.69 8.32 12.35
N GLY A 122 -5.42 7.20 12.35
CA GLY A 122 -5.79 6.47 11.15
C GLY A 122 -4.95 5.22 10.93
N THR A 123 -5.42 4.37 10.01
CA THR A 123 -4.78 3.09 9.71
C THR A 123 -4.07 3.14 8.37
N ARG A 124 -2.74 3.12 8.40
CA ARG A 124 -1.85 3.19 7.23
C ARG A 124 -1.33 1.80 6.87
N ILE A 125 -1.28 1.48 5.58
CA ILE A 125 -0.59 0.31 5.05
C ILE A 125 0.91 0.63 5.00
N SER A 126 1.75 -0.24 5.57
CA SER A 126 3.19 -0.08 5.59
C SER A 126 3.88 -1.42 5.32
N THR A 127 4.98 -1.39 4.57
CA THR A 127 5.82 -2.55 4.25
C THR A 127 7.14 -2.51 5.04
N ALA A 128 7.10 -1.95 6.26
CA ALA A 128 8.27 -1.76 7.12
C ALA A 128 9.02 -3.08 7.41
#